data_AF-A0A2W6UNI0-F1
#
_entry.id   AF-A0A2W6UNI0-F1
#
_cell.length_a   1.000
_cell.length_b   1.000
_cell.length_c   1.000
_cell.angle_alpha   90.00
_cell.angle_beta   90.00
_cell.angle_gamma   90.00
#
_symmetry.space_group_name_H-M   'P 1'
#
loop_
_entity.id
_entity.type
_entity.pdbx_description
1 polymer ?
#
loop_
_entity_poly.entity_id
_entity_poly.type
_entity_poly.pdbx_seq_one_letter_code
_entity_poly.pdbx_strand_id
1 'polypeptide(L)'
;MTRIVVTGPPGSGVSLVAAALAARLHSRSIDGDELHPPISRGRRARPADVDHEAWLRAIALVFTKDAGVVVSSGALSRADRDRIRGSARDVVFVELVAGTATAEPRRRRWRRETPLPPRPVDPLTADEAGVRIADDADLGSVVERIHAALAGAPSQSLR
;
A
#
# COMPACT_ATOMS: atom_id res chain seq x y z
N MET A 1 -10.73 -12.50 7.46
CA MET A 1 -9.71 -12.53 6.39
C MET A 1 -9.83 -11.23 5.63
N THR A 2 -8.76 -10.45 5.56
CA THR A 2 -8.79 -9.05 5.11
C THR A 2 -7.90 -8.84 3.89
N ARG A 3 -8.42 -8.13 2.89
CA ARG A 3 -7.72 -7.70 1.67
C ARG A 3 -7.12 -6.32 1.93
N ILE A 4 -5.80 -6.22 2.02
CA ILE A 4 -5.15 -4.97 2.43
C ILE A 4 -4.18 -4.51 1.34
N VAL A 5 -4.23 -3.22 1.02
CA VAL A 5 -3.17 -2.53 0.27
C VAL A 5 -2.44 -1.59 1.23
N VAL A 6 -1.13 -1.78 1.40
CA VAL A 6 -0.26 -0.83 2.09
C VAL A 6 0.37 0.09 1.04
N THR A 7 0.06 1.38 1.11
CA THR A 7 0.49 2.42 0.16
C THR A 7 1.22 3.54 0.87
N GLY A 8 2.18 4.18 0.21
CA GLY A 8 2.94 5.27 0.81
C GLY A 8 3.95 5.90 -0.15
N PRO A 9 4.54 7.05 0.22
CA PRO A 9 5.54 7.72 -0.62
C PRO A 9 6.82 6.88 -0.75
N PRO A 10 7.63 7.10 -1.80
CA PRO A 10 8.89 6.39 -1.97
C PRO A 10 9.78 6.48 -0.71
N GLY A 11 10.26 5.34 -0.24
CA GLY A 11 11.14 5.26 0.94
C GLY A 11 10.43 5.15 2.30
N SER A 12 9.09 5.10 2.35
CA SER A 12 8.29 4.86 3.57
C SER A 12 8.27 3.41 4.06
N GLY A 13 9.00 2.50 3.40
CA GLY A 13 9.11 1.11 3.84
C GLY A 13 7.84 0.27 3.65
N VAL A 14 6.94 0.64 2.73
CA VAL A 14 5.67 -0.07 2.46
C VAL A 14 5.82 -1.60 2.33
N SER A 15 6.84 -2.10 1.62
CA SER A 15 7.07 -3.54 1.47
C SER A 15 7.44 -4.21 2.80
N LEU A 16 8.23 -3.53 3.65
CA LEU A 16 8.61 -4.03 4.97
C LEU A 16 7.41 -4.04 5.93
N VAL A 17 6.62 -2.96 5.93
CA VAL A 17 5.41 -2.86 6.74
C VAL A 17 4.35 -3.86 6.29
N ALA A 18 4.14 -4.04 4.98
CA ALA A 18 3.22 -5.02 4.44
C ALA A 18 3.59 -6.46 4.83
N ALA A 19 4.87 -6.83 4.73
CA ALA A 19 5.35 -8.15 5.13
C ALA A 19 5.14 -8.39 6.64
N ALA A 20 5.49 -7.42 7.47
CA ALA A 20 5.32 -7.53 8.93
C ALA A 20 3.83 -7.57 9.34
N LEU A 21 2.99 -6.76 8.71
CA LEU A 21 1.54 -6.77 8.93
C LEU A 21 0.92 -8.10 8.49
N ALA A 22 1.32 -8.65 7.35
CA ALA A 22 0.85 -9.94 6.87
C ALA A 22 1.22 -11.06 7.86
N ALA A 23 2.46 -11.08 8.36
CA ALA A 23 2.90 -12.04 9.37
C ALA A 23 2.06 -11.91 10.66
N ARG A 24 1.78 -10.68 11.10
CA ARG A 24 0.94 -10.39 12.28
C ARG A 24 -0.51 -10.87 12.12
N LEU A 25 -1.05 -10.79 10.91
CA LEU A 25 -2.42 -11.19 10.56
C LEU A 25 -2.54 -12.65 10.13
N HIS A 26 -1.44 -13.42 10.10
CA HIS A 26 -1.38 -14.76 9.51
C HIS A 26 -1.87 -14.80 8.05
N SER A 27 -1.56 -13.74 7.30
CA SER A 27 -1.91 -13.53 5.89
C SER A 27 -0.67 -13.66 5.01
N ARG A 28 -0.89 -13.82 3.70
CA ARG A 28 0.18 -13.75 2.70
C ARG A 28 0.55 -12.29 2.40
N SER A 29 1.84 -12.00 2.23
CA SER A 29 2.29 -10.74 1.63
C SER A 29 2.66 -10.91 0.16
N ILE A 30 2.40 -9.89 -0.64
CA ILE A 30 2.83 -9.79 -2.04
C ILE A 30 3.44 -8.40 -2.27
N ASP A 31 4.61 -8.35 -2.90
CA ASP A 31 5.16 -7.08 -3.36
C ASP A 31 4.44 -6.66 -4.64
N GLY A 32 3.71 -5.54 -4.62
CA GLY A 32 2.94 -5.08 -5.76
C GLY A 32 3.81 -4.76 -6.98
N ASP A 33 5.08 -4.42 -6.80
CA ASP A 33 6.00 -4.19 -7.92
C ASP A 33 6.21 -5.46 -8.77
N GLU A 34 6.06 -6.66 -8.18
CA GLU A 34 6.16 -7.94 -8.90
C GLU A 34 4.96 -8.20 -9.82
N LEU A 35 3.84 -7.49 -9.60
CA LEU A 35 2.61 -7.62 -10.38
C LEU A 35 2.66 -6.82 -11.68
N HIS A 36 3.73 -6.06 -11.92
CA HIS A 36 3.91 -5.37 -13.19
C HIS A 36 4.06 -6.35 -14.36
N PRO A 37 3.46 -6.03 -15.52
CA PRO A 37 3.69 -6.77 -16.75
C PRO A 37 5.19 -6.92 -17.04
N PRO A 38 5.63 -8.03 -17.67
CA PRO A 38 7.04 -8.29 -17.95
C PRO A 38 7.76 -7.14 -18.69
N ILE A 39 7.03 -6.43 -19.56
CA ILE A 39 7.54 -5.32 -20.38
C ILE A 39 7.97 -4.14 -19.51
N SER A 40 7.32 -3.91 -18.37
CA SER A 40 7.57 -2.76 -17.50
C SER A 40 8.66 -3.05 -16.45
N ARG A 41 8.91 -4.32 -16.10
CA ARG A 41 9.90 -4.73 -15.07
C ARG A 41 11.35 -4.31 -15.39
N GLY A 42 11.68 -4.07 -16.66
CA GLY A 42 13.02 -3.63 -17.09
C GLY A 42 13.22 -2.10 -17.11
N ARG A 43 12.15 -1.30 -16.97
CA ARG A 43 12.26 0.17 -16.98
C ARG A 43 12.21 0.71 -15.56
N ARG A 44 13.27 1.42 -15.15
CA ARG A 44 13.23 2.33 -13.97
C ARG A 44 12.44 3.62 -14.26
N ALA A 45 11.76 3.69 -15.41
CA ALA A 45 10.94 4.82 -15.84
C ALA A 45 9.46 4.51 -15.58
N ARG A 46 8.65 5.56 -15.43
CA ARG A 46 7.21 5.45 -15.20
C ARG A 46 6.56 4.53 -16.25
N PRO A 47 5.69 3.59 -15.83
CA PRO A 47 4.94 2.75 -16.77
C PRO A 47 4.13 3.62 -17.75
N ALA A 48 3.91 3.12 -18.96
CA ALA A 48 2.89 3.71 -19.83
C ALA A 48 1.51 3.59 -19.15
N ASP A 49 0.56 4.45 -19.51
CA ASP A 49 -0.77 4.43 -18.87
C ASP A 49 -1.45 3.06 -18.98
N VAL A 50 -1.32 2.38 -20.13
CA VAL A 50 -1.83 1.01 -20.34
C VAL A 50 -1.18 0.01 -19.37
N ASP A 51 0.13 0.13 -19.14
CA ASP A 51 0.87 -0.75 -18.23
C ASP A 51 0.46 -0.49 -16.77
N HIS A 52 0.20 0.77 -16.41
CA HIS A 52 -0.26 1.16 -15.08
C HIS A 52 -1.68 0.62 -14.80
N GLU A 53 -2.60 0.78 -15.76
CA GLU A 53 -3.95 0.22 -15.66
C GLU A 53 -3.93 -1.32 -15.59
N ALA A 54 -3.06 -1.98 -16.36
CA ALA A 54 -2.88 -3.42 -16.28
C ALA A 54 -2.35 -3.87 -14.91
N TRP A 55 -1.42 -3.11 -14.33
CA TRP A 55 -0.90 -3.35 -12.99
C TRP A 55 -1.96 -3.22 -11.89
N LEU A 56 -2.79 -2.17 -11.92
CA LEU A 56 -3.91 -2.01 -10.98
C LEU A 56 -4.90 -3.18 -11.06
N ARG A 57 -5.20 -3.66 -12.28
CA ARG A 57 -6.02 -4.86 -12.48
C ARG A 57 -5.37 -6.11 -11.90
N ALA A 58 -4.05 -6.25 -12.03
CA ALA A 58 -3.32 -7.38 -11.45
C ALA A 58 -3.40 -7.38 -9.91
N ILE A 59 -3.29 -6.22 -9.27
CA ILE A 59 -3.50 -6.07 -7.81
C ILE A 59 -4.92 -6.49 -7.44
N ALA A 60 -5.96 -6.01 -8.14
CA ALA A 60 -7.32 -6.40 -7.84
C ALA A 60 -7.56 -7.92 -8.02
N LEU A 61 -6.97 -8.52 -9.05
CA LEU A 61 -7.08 -9.95 -9.31
C LEU A 61 -6.52 -10.80 -8.16
N VAL A 62 -5.45 -10.35 -7.49
CA VAL A 62 -4.93 -11.02 -6.28
C VAL A 62 -6.03 -11.12 -5.21
N PHE A 63 -6.77 -10.04 -4.96
CA PHE A 63 -7.83 -9.99 -3.96
C PHE A 63 -9.07 -10.80 -4.30
N THR A 64 -9.33 -11.05 -5.59
CA THR A 64 -10.42 -11.94 -6.01
C THR A 64 -10.12 -13.42 -5.74
N LYS A 65 -8.84 -13.79 -5.68
CA LYS A 65 -8.38 -15.17 -5.49
C LYS A 65 -8.12 -15.51 -4.03
N ASP A 66 -7.74 -14.51 -3.23
CA ASP A 66 -7.36 -14.70 -1.83
C ASP A 66 -7.94 -13.57 -0.96
N ALA A 67 -8.66 -13.96 0.08
CA ALA A 67 -9.26 -13.03 1.04
C ALA A 67 -8.28 -12.65 2.17
N GLY A 68 -7.13 -13.30 2.31
CA GLY A 68 -6.13 -13.10 3.36
C GLY A 68 -4.77 -12.66 2.81
N VAL A 69 -4.75 -11.55 2.07
CA VAL A 69 -3.55 -11.06 1.40
C VAL A 69 -3.32 -9.57 1.63
N VAL A 70 -2.05 -9.23 1.86
CA VAL A 70 -1.55 -7.87 2.01
C VAL A 70 -0.63 -7.56 0.83
N VAL A 71 -0.95 -6.53 0.06
CA VAL A 71 -0.16 -6.08 -1.09
C VAL A 71 0.54 -4.78 -0.74
N SER A 72 1.85 -4.69 -0.92
CA SER A 72 2.56 -3.39 -0.87
C SER A 72 2.46 -2.68 -2.21
N SER A 73 2.32 -1.37 -2.19
CA SER A 73 2.30 -0.53 -3.37
C SER A 73 2.99 0.79 -3.09
N GLY A 74 3.59 1.39 -4.12
CA GLY A 74 3.89 2.83 -4.09
C GLY A 74 2.62 3.66 -3.93
N ALA A 75 2.81 4.98 -3.82
CA ALA A 75 1.72 5.93 -3.63
C ALA A 75 0.63 5.82 -4.71
N LEU A 76 -0.59 5.48 -4.29
CA LEU A 76 -1.78 5.40 -5.12
C LEU A 76 -2.61 6.70 -5.05
N SER A 77 -3.00 7.24 -6.21
CA SER A 77 -4.02 8.29 -6.28
C SER A 77 -5.40 7.75 -5.90
N ARG A 78 -6.38 8.62 -5.64
CA ARG A 78 -7.77 8.19 -5.44
C ARG A 78 -8.28 7.38 -6.63
N ALA A 79 -7.97 7.85 -7.83
CA ALA A 79 -8.41 7.22 -9.06
C ALA A 79 -7.82 5.80 -9.21
N ASP A 80 -6.59 5.55 -8.74
CA ASP A 80 -6.01 4.21 -8.70
C ASP A 80 -6.74 3.30 -7.70
N ARG A 81 -7.04 3.82 -6.51
CA ARG A 81 -7.78 3.09 -5.45
C ARG A 81 -9.18 2.72 -5.91
N ASP A 82 -9.89 3.63 -6.58
CA ASP A 82 -11.22 3.38 -7.11
C ASP A 82 -11.23 2.26 -8.15
N ARG A 83 -10.20 2.16 -9.00
CA ARG A 83 -10.06 1.06 -9.97
C ARG A 83 -9.87 -0.29 -9.29
N ILE A 84 -9.06 -0.34 -8.23
CA ILE A 84 -8.86 -1.55 -7.42
C ILE A 84 -10.18 -1.95 -6.75
N ARG A 85 -10.86 -1.00 -6.10
CA ARG A 85 -12.16 -1.20 -5.42
C ARG A 85 -13.29 -1.62 -6.35
N GLY A 86 -13.30 -1.09 -7.58
CA GLY A 86 -14.28 -1.46 -8.60
C GLY A 86 -14.15 -2.91 -9.06
N SER A 87 -12.96 -3.50 -8.91
CA SER A 87 -12.64 -4.87 -9.34
C SER A 87 -12.58 -5.88 -8.19
N ALA A 88 -12.39 -5.40 -6.95
CA ALA A 88 -12.38 -6.23 -5.75
C ALA A 88 -13.10 -5.50 -4.59
N ARG A 89 -14.14 -6.13 -4.05
CA ARG A 89 -14.88 -5.60 -2.89
C ARG A 89 -14.09 -5.77 -1.59
N ASP A 90 -14.39 -4.91 -0.63
CA ASP A 90 -13.88 -4.95 0.74
C ASP A 90 -12.36 -4.83 0.86
N VAL A 91 -11.73 -4.12 -0.09
CA VAL A 91 -10.30 -3.78 -0.02
C VAL A 91 -10.11 -2.63 0.96
N VAL A 92 -9.19 -2.81 1.91
CA VAL A 92 -8.81 -1.81 2.91
C VAL A 92 -7.45 -1.21 2.56
N PHE A 93 -7.35 0.12 2.58
CA PHE A 93 -6.11 0.84 2.29
C PHE A 93 -5.43 1.30 3.59
N VAL A 94 -4.15 0.98 3.74
CA VAL A 94 -3.29 1.50 4.80
C VAL A 94 -2.33 2.50 4.16
N GLU A 95 -2.55 3.79 4.38
CA GLU A 95 -1.69 4.86 3.87
C GLU A 95 -0.61 5.21 4.91
N LEU A 96 0.64 4.89 4.60
CA LEU A 96 1.79 5.36 5.36
C LEU A 96 2.09 6.81 5.01
N VAL A 97 1.93 7.70 5.98
CA VAL A 97 2.24 9.12 5.82
C VAL A 97 3.61 9.41 6.41
N ALA A 98 4.43 10.19 5.69
CA ALA A 98 5.69 10.65 6.23
C ALA A 98 5.41 11.52 7.47
N GLY A 99 5.95 11.12 8.62
CA GLY A 99 5.94 11.96 9.81
C GLY A 99 6.78 13.22 9.57
N THR A 100 6.41 14.33 10.21
CA THR A 100 7.15 15.61 10.14
C THR A 100 8.61 15.48 10.58
N ALA A 101 8.95 14.43 11.36
CA ALA A 101 10.29 14.14 11.85
C ALA A 101 11.08 13.09 11.03
N THR A 102 10.43 12.32 10.15
CA THR A 102 11.03 11.10 9.55
C THR A 102 11.63 11.31 8.17
N ALA A 103 11.50 12.51 7.60
CA ALA A 103 12.01 12.80 6.26
C ALA A 103 13.55 12.76 6.16
N GLU A 104 14.33 12.78 7.25
CA GLU A 104 15.80 12.80 7.15
C GLU A 104 16.53 11.52 7.62
N PRO A 105 16.23 10.88 8.77
CA PRO A 105 17.11 9.82 9.28
C PRO A 105 16.95 8.46 8.55
N ARG A 106 15.74 8.10 8.08
CA ARG A 106 15.53 6.85 7.32
C ARG A 106 15.99 6.94 5.86
N ARG A 107 16.05 8.16 5.29
CA ARG A 107 16.48 8.40 3.89
C ARG A 107 17.93 8.01 3.63
N ARG A 108 18.80 8.04 4.65
CA ARG A 108 20.27 7.99 4.49
C ARG A 108 20.94 6.77 5.11
N ARG A 109 20.43 5.56 4.90
CA ARG A 109 21.23 4.37 5.24
C ARG A 109 21.41 3.36 4.11
N TRP A 110 20.56 3.37 3.07
CA TRP A 110 20.58 2.29 2.08
C TRP A 110 20.33 2.68 0.60
N ARG A 111 20.13 3.96 0.23
CA ARG A 111 19.99 4.37 -1.19
C ARG A 111 20.85 5.58 -1.57
N ARG A 112 21.55 5.46 -2.71
CA ARG A 112 22.24 6.54 -3.45
C ARG A 112 21.43 6.96 -4.70
N GLU A 113 20.10 6.91 -4.64
CA GLU A 113 19.26 7.26 -5.80
C GLU A 113 18.65 8.64 -5.60
N THR A 114 18.65 9.44 -6.66
CA THR A 114 18.05 10.78 -6.72
C THR A 114 16.59 10.71 -6.28
N PRO A 115 16.13 11.54 -5.32
CA PRO A 115 14.73 11.58 -4.92
C PRO A 115 13.84 11.87 -6.13
N LEU A 116 12.85 11.02 -6.41
CA LEU A 116 11.73 11.39 -7.28
C LEU A 116 10.99 12.58 -6.63
N PRO A 117 10.50 13.56 -7.41
CA PRO A 117 9.71 14.64 -6.84
C PRO A 117 8.47 14.08 -6.14
N PRO A 118 8.11 14.59 -4.94
CA PRO A 118 6.92 14.14 -4.23
C PRO A 118 5.70 14.38 -5.12
N ARG A 119 4.97 13.32 -5.43
CA ARG A 119 3.67 13.45 -6.08
C ARG A 119 2.63 13.71 -5.01
N PRO A 120 1.74 14.71 -5.19
CA PRO A 120 0.61 14.84 -4.29
C PRO A 120 -0.20 13.55 -4.36
N VAL A 121 -0.32 12.89 -3.22
CA VAL A 121 -1.15 11.70 -3.05
C VAL A 121 -2.45 12.20 -2.45
N ASP A 122 -3.56 12.01 -3.16
CA ASP A 122 -4.86 12.37 -2.62
C ASP A 122 -5.09 11.60 -1.33
N PRO A 123 -5.38 12.31 -0.22
CA PRO A 123 -5.59 11.64 1.04
C PRO A 123 -6.77 10.67 0.95
N LEU A 124 -6.74 9.56 1.70
CA LEU A 124 -7.92 8.69 1.87
C LEU A 124 -9.15 9.51 2.27
N THR A 125 -10.24 9.35 1.51
CA THR A 125 -11.53 10.00 1.79
C THR A 125 -12.45 9.11 2.63
N ALA A 126 -13.49 9.70 3.24
CA ALA A 126 -14.34 9.01 4.22
C ALA A 126 -15.15 7.83 3.63
N ASP A 127 -15.34 7.80 2.31
CA ASP A 127 -15.98 6.70 1.59
C ASP A 127 -15.03 5.53 1.28
N GLU A 128 -13.74 5.66 1.59
CA GLU A 128 -12.74 4.61 1.40
C GLU A 128 -12.50 3.86 2.70
N ALA A 129 -12.62 2.53 2.68
CA ALA A 129 -12.21 1.71 3.81
C ALA A 129 -10.69 1.80 3.95
N GLY A 130 -10.20 2.46 4.99
CA GLY A 130 -8.76 2.64 5.16
C GLY A 130 -8.37 3.43 6.39
N VAL A 131 -7.07 3.40 6.67
CA VAL A 131 -6.46 4.10 7.80
C VAL A 131 -5.19 4.80 7.33
N ARG A 132 -4.94 6.00 7.85
CA ARG A 132 -3.69 6.73 7.64
C ARG A 132 -2.83 6.56 8.89
N ILE A 133 -1.60 6.08 8.74
CA ILE A 133 -0.69 5.84 9.87
C ILE A 133 0.63 6.55 9.61
N ALA A 134 1.11 7.29 10.60
CA ALA A 134 2.40 7.96 10.52
C ALA A 134 3.54 6.93 10.58
N ASP A 135 4.47 7.01 9.62
CA ASP A 135 5.73 6.26 9.65
C ASP A 135 6.78 7.06 10.44
N ASP A 136 6.58 7.15 11.76
CA ASP A 136 7.37 7.97 12.70
C ASP A 136 7.95 7.17 13.88
N ALA A 137 7.80 5.84 13.86
CA ALA A 137 8.26 4.94 14.91
C ALA A 137 8.98 3.70 14.35
N ASP A 138 9.39 2.80 15.24
CA ASP A 138 9.90 1.49 14.87
C ASP A 138 8.81 0.64 14.19
N LEU A 139 9.25 -0.40 13.46
CA LEU A 139 8.36 -1.25 12.66
C LEU A 139 7.25 -1.90 13.50
N GLY A 140 7.57 -2.37 14.71
CA GLY A 140 6.60 -3.03 15.58
C GLY A 140 5.49 -2.07 16.00
N SER A 141 5.87 -0.88 16.44
CA SER A 141 4.92 0.16 16.84
C SER A 141 4.02 0.64 15.68
N VAL A 142 4.56 0.73 14.46
CA VAL A 142 3.75 1.07 13.26
C VAL A 142 2.76 -0.07 12.95
N VAL A 143 3.21 -1.32 12.95
CA VAL A 143 2.35 -2.48 12.67
C VAL A 143 1.25 -2.65 13.71
N GLU A 144 1.54 -2.48 15.00
CA GLU A 144 0.51 -2.53 16.05
C GLU A 144 -0.52 -1.41 15.90
N ARG A 145 -0.11 -0.19 15.55
CA ARG A 145 -1.04 0.91 15.26
C ARG A 145 -1.96 0.58 14.09
N ILE A 146 -1.42 0.01 13.01
CA ILE A 146 -2.21 -0.44 11.87
C ILE A 146 -3.20 -1.52 12.32
N HIS A 147 -2.72 -2.56 13.01
CA HIS A 147 -3.54 -3.68 13.47
C HIS A 147 -4.68 -3.22 14.39
N ALA A 148 -4.39 -2.36 15.37
CA ALA A 148 -5.39 -1.80 16.26
C ALA A 148 -6.43 -0.94 15.52
N ALA A 149 -5.99 -0.10 14.57
CA ALA A 149 -6.89 0.72 13.77
C ALA A 149 -7.82 -0.12 12.88
N LEU A 150 -7.30 -1.21 12.30
CA LEU A 150 -8.10 -2.15 11.51
C LEU A 150 -9.10 -2.95 12.38
N ALA A 151 -8.76 -3.27 13.63
CA ALA A 151 -9.64 -3.96 14.56
C ALA A 151 -10.73 -3.04 15.15
N GLY A 152 -10.45 -1.74 15.26
CA GLY A 152 -11.37 -0.73 15.78
C GLY A 152 -12.30 -0.10 14.74
N ALA A 153 -12.05 -0.31 13.43
CA ALA A 153 -12.97 0.12 12.39
C ALA A 153 -14.27 -0.71 12.51
N PRO A 154 -15.47 -0.08 12.57
CA PRO A 154 -16.70 -0.84 12.61
C PRO A 154 -16.76 -1.72 11.37
N SER A 155 -16.75 -3.04 11.58
CA SER A 155 -17.02 -4.03 10.56
C SER A 155 -18.30 -3.63 9.84
N GLN A 156 -18.19 -3.02 8.65
CA GLN A 156 -19.34 -2.86 7.80
C GLN A 156 -19.79 -4.27 7.46
N SER A 157 -20.81 -4.73 8.19
CA SER A 157 -21.47 -6.01 7.96
C SER A 157 -21.90 -6.04 6.51
N LEU A 158 -21.25 -6.91 5.74
CA LEU A 158 -21.83 -7.42 4.51
C LEU A 158 -23.14 -8.11 4.87
N ARG A 159 -24.25 -7.52 4.44
CA ARG A 159 -25.51 -8.22 4.19
C ARG A 159 -25.61 -8.50 2.71
#